data_AF-A0A085N4G5-F1
#
_entry.id   AF-A0A085N4G5-F1
#
_cell.length_a   1.000
_cell.length_b   1.000
_cell.length_c   1.000
_cell.angle_alpha   90.00
_cell.angle_beta   90.00
_cell.angle_gamma   90.00
#
_symmetry.space_group_name_H-M   'P 1'
#
loop_
_entity.id
_entity.type
_entity.pdbx_description
1 polymer ?
#
loop_
_entity_poly.entity_id
_entity_poly.type
_entity_poly.pdbx_seq_one_letter_code
_entity_poly.pdbx_strand_id
1 'polypeptide(L)'
;MQRLVQAVSPNRQRDYWFRRFASGCESLEGPPRTGRPSSFGNQALKELVESDPTQTQDEMALKLGVSQQTICTHLKQLGKVKKLDKCVPHEMSEKQIFRRLEVCSSLLSRNETDSFFDQVVTVDEKWVLYDNRRRSWQW
;
A
#
# COMPACT_ATOMS: atom_id res chain seq x y z
N MET A 1 -26.26 -65.11 -1.42
CA MET A 1 -25.46 -63.90 -1.74
C MET A 1 -26.39 -62.78 -2.20
N GLN A 2 -27.01 -62.04 -1.28
CA GLN A 2 -27.82 -60.87 -1.62
C GLN A 2 -26.91 -59.65 -1.71
N ARG A 3 -26.75 -59.10 -2.92
CA ARG A 3 -26.20 -57.76 -3.13
C ARG A 3 -27.21 -56.77 -2.57
N LEU A 4 -26.87 -56.13 -1.46
CA LEU A 4 -27.57 -54.94 -0.98
C LEU A 4 -27.28 -53.80 -1.96
N VAL A 5 -28.23 -53.55 -2.85
CA VAL A 5 -28.30 -52.31 -3.62
C VAL A 5 -28.61 -51.23 -2.60
N GLN A 6 -27.58 -50.48 -2.17
CA GLN A 6 -27.79 -49.27 -1.38
C GLN A 6 -28.63 -48.33 -2.23
N ALA A 7 -29.85 -48.07 -1.78
CA ALA A 7 -30.74 -47.08 -2.35
C ALA A 7 -30.06 -45.71 -2.23
N VAL A 8 -29.52 -45.23 -3.35
CA VAL A 8 -29.03 -43.85 -3.49
C VAL A 8 -30.26 -42.95 -3.47
N SER A 9 -30.67 -42.52 -2.28
CA SER A 9 -31.62 -41.41 -2.12
C SER A 9 -31.07 -40.21 -2.92
N PRO A 10 -31.85 -39.52 -3.77
CA PRO A 10 -31.36 -38.49 -4.68
C PRO A 10 -31.11 -37.17 -3.96
N ASN A 11 -30.38 -37.20 -2.86
CA ASN A 11 -30.00 -36.00 -2.13
C ASN A 11 -28.62 -35.54 -2.63
N ARG A 12 -28.66 -34.71 -3.67
CA ARG A 12 -27.50 -34.19 -4.42
C ARG A 12 -26.39 -33.63 -3.51
N GLN A 13 -26.78 -33.12 -2.34
CA GLN A 13 -25.88 -32.53 -1.36
C GLN A 13 -25.12 -33.59 -0.56
N ARG A 14 -25.79 -34.69 -0.17
CA ARG A 14 -25.16 -35.83 0.49
C ARG A 14 -24.16 -36.50 -0.45
N ASP A 15 -24.52 -36.72 -1.71
CA ASP A 15 -23.65 -37.37 -2.70
C ASP A 15 -22.47 -36.47 -3.13
N TYR A 16 -22.61 -35.15 -2.99
CA TYR A 16 -21.50 -34.19 -3.14
C TYR A 16 -20.49 -34.33 -2.00
N TRP A 17 -20.95 -34.32 -0.73
CA TRP A 17 -20.08 -34.47 0.43
C TRP A 17 -19.41 -35.85 0.49
N PHE A 18 -20.14 -36.92 0.16
CA PHE A 18 -19.58 -38.27 0.14
C PHE A 18 -18.42 -38.40 -0.85
N ARG A 19 -18.56 -37.82 -2.05
CA ARG A 19 -17.47 -37.78 -3.05
C ARG A 19 -16.30 -36.90 -2.61
N ARG A 20 -16.58 -35.77 -1.97
CA ARG A 20 -15.55 -34.83 -1.48
C ARG A 20 -14.71 -35.43 -0.35
N PHE A 21 -15.34 -36.13 0.59
CA PHE A 21 -14.63 -36.87 1.63
C PHE A 21 -13.90 -38.09 1.07
N ALA A 22 -14.51 -38.83 0.13
CA ALA A 22 -13.84 -39.95 -0.55
C ALA A 22 -12.60 -39.52 -1.36
N SER A 23 -12.52 -38.27 -1.83
CA SER A 23 -11.33 -37.71 -2.46
C SER A 23 -10.28 -37.20 -1.48
N GLY A 24 -10.43 -37.44 -0.17
CA GLY A 24 -9.50 -37.01 0.88
C GLY A 24 -9.62 -35.54 1.30
N CYS A 25 -10.67 -34.82 0.87
CA CYS A 25 -10.89 -33.44 1.26
C CYS A 25 -11.80 -33.39 2.50
N GLU A 26 -11.20 -33.28 3.69
CA GLU A 26 -11.91 -33.23 4.97
C GLU A 26 -12.45 -31.82 5.33
N SER A 27 -12.11 -30.81 4.52
CA SER A 27 -12.56 -29.43 4.75
C SER A 27 -14.07 -29.31 4.55
N LEU A 28 -14.73 -28.80 5.60
CA LEU A 28 -16.14 -28.44 5.61
C LEU A 28 -16.41 -27.09 4.92
N GLU A 29 -15.36 -26.37 4.49
CA GLU A 29 -15.54 -25.12 3.78
C GLU A 29 -16.05 -25.35 2.35
N GLY A 30 -16.96 -24.48 1.92
CA GLY A 30 -17.36 -24.45 0.52
C GLY A 30 -16.16 -24.14 -0.39
N PRO A 31 -16.20 -24.55 -1.67
CA PRO A 31 -15.22 -24.06 -2.62
C PRO A 31 -15.26 -22.52 -2.66
N PRO A 32 -14.14 -21.85 -2.99
CA PRO A 32 -14.10 -20.40 -3.12
C PRO A 32 -15.26 -19.94 -3.99
N ARG A 33 -16.10 -19.05 -3.45
CA ARG A 33 -17.17 -18.46 -4.25
C ARG A 33 -16.51 -17.60 -5.31
N THR A 34 -16.84 -17.83 -6.57
CA THR A 34 -16.32 -17.07 -7.71
C THR A 34 -16.72 -15.59 -7.71
N GLY A 35 -17.63 -15.20 -6.83
CA GLY A 35 -18.04 -13.80 -6.64
C GLY A 35 -18.57 -13.18 -7.92
N ARG A 36 -18.83 -11.87 -7.88
CA ARG A 36 -19.02 -11.09 -9.10
C ARG A 36 -17.62 -10.67 -9.59
N PRO A 37 -17.24 -10.98 -10.85
CA PRO A 37 -16.00 -10.46 -11.40
C PRO A 37 -16.00 -8.93 -11.34
N SER A 38 -14.91 -8.32 -10.86
CA SER A 38 -14.80 -6.87 -11.00
C SER A 38 -14.70 -6.52 -12.48
N SER A 39 -15.52 -5.57 -12.93
CA SER A 39 -15.51 -5.09 -14.31
C SER A 39 -14.24 -4.31 -14.66
N PHE A 40 -13.44 -3.94 -13.66
CA PHE A 40 -12.27 -3.08 -13.80
C PHE A 40 -11.00 -3.80 -13.34
N GLY A 41 -9.97 -3.81 -14.18
CA GLY A 41 -8.68 -4.42 -13.90
C GLY A 41 -7.76 -3.51 -13.08
N ASN A 42 -7.13 -4.05 -12.04
CA ASN A 42 -6.20 -3.32 -11.16
C ASN A 42 -4.99 -2.69 -11.87
N GLN A 43 -4.63 -3.20 -13.05
CA GLN A 43 -3.42 -2.80 -13.76
C GLN A 43 -3.48 -1.35 -14.26
N ALA A 44 -4.60 -0.95 -14.89
CA ALA A 44 -4.76 0.40 -15.42
C ALA A 44 -4.75 1.46 -14.31
N LEU A 45 -5.36 1.16 -13.15
CA LEU A 45 -5.32 2.06 -11.99
C LEU A 45 -3.92 2.14 -11.40
N LYS A 46 -3.18 1.03 -11.37
CA LYS A 46 -1.81 1.02 -10.85
C LYS A 46 -0.90 1.91 -11.69
N GLU A 47 -0.94 1.79 -13.02
CA GLU A 47 -0.17 2.63 -13.94
C GLU A 47 -0.54 4.12 -13.80
N LEU A 48 -1.83 4.42 -13.66
CA LEU A 48 -2.29 5.79 -13.46
C LEU A 48 -1.77 6.40 -12.15
N VAL A 49 -1.80 5.65 -11.04
CA VAL A 49 -1.30 6.10 -9.74
C VAL A 49 0.22 6.23 -9.71
N GLU A 50 0.95 5.38 -10.45
CA GLU A 50 2.41 5.43 -10.50
C GLU A 50 2.94 6.56 -11.39
N SER A 51 2.21 6.89 -12.47
CA SER A 51 2.57 8.03 -13.33
C SER A 51 2.39 9.38 -12.63
N ASP A 52 1.35 9.52 -11.80
CA ASP A 52 1.09 10.75 -11.06
C ASP A 52 0.38 10.43 -9.73
N PRO A 53 1.14 10.40 -8.62
CA PRO A 53 0.61 10.06 -7.30
C PRO A 53 -0.25 11.17 -6.68
N THR A 54 -0.34 12.36 -7.30
CA THR A 54 -1.08 13.50 -6.76
C THR A 54 -2.56 13.52 -7.17
N GLN A 55 -2.95 12.67 -8.12
CA GLN A 55 -4.32 12.64 -8.65
C GLN A 55 -5.37 12.30 -7.60
N THR A 56 -6.52 12.95 -7.74
CA THR A 56 -7.67 12.68 -6.89
C THR A 56 -8.42 11.42 -7.35
N GLN A 57 -9.20 10.82 -6.44
CA GLN A 57 -10.03 9.66 -6.78
C GLN A 57 -11.08 10.00 -7.85
N ASP A 58 -11.55 11.25 -7.89
CA ASP A 58 -12.52 11.73 -8.88
C ASP A 58 -11.91 11.88 -10.27
N GLU A 59 -10.70 12.44 -10.37
CA GLU A 59 -9.97 12.50 -11.64
C GLU A 59 -9.70 11.10 -12.21
N MET A 60 -9.28 10.17 -11.34
CA MET A 60 -9.06 8.78 -11.74
C MET A 60 -10.36 8.10 -12.19
N ALA A 61 -11.46 8.36 -11.49
CA ALA A 61 -12.79 7.84 -11.83
C ALA A 61 -13.24 8.33 -13.22
N LEU A 62 -13.07 9.63 -13.50
CA LEU A 62 -13.39 10.23 -14.80
C LEU A 62 -12.54 9.64 -15.93
N LYS A 63 -11.21 9.53 -15.72
CA LYS A 63 -10.29 8.98 -16.73
C LYS A 63 -10.58 7.51 -17.06
N LEU A 64 -10.98 6.72 -16.07
CA LEU A 64 -11.22 5.29 -16.22
C LEU A 64 -12.70 4.96 -16.49
N GLY A 65 -13.59 5.96 -16.50
CA GLY A 65 -15.02 5.77 -16.76
C GLY A 65 -15.73 4.91 -15.70
N VAL A 66 -15.22 4.89 -14.47
CA VAL A 66 -15.78 4.10 -13.36
C VAL A 66 -16.23 5.01 -12.23
N SER A 67 -17.03 4.48 -11.29
CA SER A 67 -17.41 5.25 -10.11
C SER A 67 -16.22 5.47 -9.17
N GLN A 68 -16.20 6.62 -8.48
CA GLN A 68 -15.23 6.93 -7.43
C GLN A 68 -15.12 5.81 -6.37
N GLN A 69 -16.24 5.17 -6.03
CA GLN A 69 -16.26 4.08 -5.05
C GLN A 69 -15.54 2.82 -5.54
N THR A 70 -15.60 2.55 -6.85
CA THR A 70 -14.82 1.50 -7.50
C THR A 70 -13.32 1.82 -7.35
N ILE A 71 -12.91 3.05 -7.68
CA ILE A 71 -11.52 3.50 -7.50
C ILE A 71 -11.05 3.34 -6.05
N CYS A 72 -11.82 3.81 -5.07
CA CYS A 72 -11.49 3.70 -3.65
C CYS A 72 -11.29 2.24 -3.20
N THR A 73 -12.16 1.33 -3.66
CA THR A 73 -12.05 -0.11 -3.35
C THR A 73 -10.79 -0.72 -3.96
N HIS A 74 -10.50 -0.40 -5.23
CA HIS A 74 -9.34 -0.92 -5.94
C HIS A 74 -8.02 -0.34 -5.40
N LEU A 75 -7.98 0.94 -4.99
CA LEU A 75 -6.81 1.53 -4.31
C LEU A 75 -6.48 0.80 -3.00
N LYS A 76 -7.51 0.43 -2.22
CA LYS A 76 -7.32 -0.37 -0.99
C LYS A 76 -6.78 -1.77 -1.30
N GLN A 77 -7.28 -2.43 -2.35
CA GLN A 77 -6.75 -3.73 -2.79
C GLN A 77 -5.28 -3.63 -3.24
N LEU A 78 -4.88 -2.50 -3.84
CA LEU A 78 -3.49 -2.21 -4.21
C LEU A 78 -2.62 -1.77 -3.02
N GLY A 79 -3.16 -1.63 -1.82
CA GLY A 79 -2.43 -1.13 -0.65
C GLY A 79 -2.06 0.35 -0.73
N LYS A 80 -2.70 1.13 -1.60
CA LYS A 80 -2.46 2.57 -1.74
C LYS A 80 -3.27 3.34 -0.68
N VAL A 81 -2.61 4.24 0.04
CA VAL A 81 -3.21 5.09 1.07
C VAL A 81 -2.82 6.53 0.78
N LYS A 82 -3.78 7.46 0.91
CA LYS A 82 -3.52 8.89 0.78
C LYS A 82 -2.61 9.34 1.93
N LYS A 83 -1.47 9.93 1.59
CA LYS A 83 -0.57 10.59 2.53
C LYS A 83 -0.51 12.07 2.18
N LEU A 84 -0.36 12.91 3.19
CA LEU A 84 -0.06 14.32 2.96
C LEU A 84 1.37 14.45 2.43
N ASP A 85 1.56 15.38 1.50
CA ASP A 85 2.89 15.70 1.00
C ASP A 85 3.78 16.25 2.11
N LYS A 86 5.07 15.96 2.01
CA LYS A 86 6.06 16.51 2.92
C LYS A 86 6.31 17.96 2.55
N CYS A 87 6.20 18.87 3.51
CA CYS A 87 6.60 20.26 3.31
C CYS A 87 8.13 20.32 3.15
N VAL A 88 8.59 20.64 1.94
CA VAL A 88 10.00 20.94 1.67
C VAL A 88 10.16 22.47 1.76
N PRO A 89 10.99 23.00 2.68
CA PRO A 89 11.05 24.44 2.94
C PRO A 89 11.50 25.29 1.75
N HIS A 90 12.31 24.73 0.86
CA HIS A 90 12.89 25.46 -0.26
C HIS A 90 13.10 24.56 -1.48
N GLU A 91 12.70 25.06 -2.64
CA GLU A 91 13.01 24.43 -3.92
C GLU A 91 14.47 24.68 -4.28
N MET A 92 15.23 23.61 -4.53
CA MET A 92 16.66 23.70 -4.77
C MET A 92 16.97 23.71 -6.25
N SER A 93 17.87 24.60 -6.68
CA SER A 93 18.46 24.54 -8.01
C SER A 93 19.44 23.36 -8.17
N GLU A 94 19.66 22.92 -9.40
CA GLU A 94 20.61 21.84 -9.73
C GLU A 94 22.01 22.09 -9.17
N LYS A 95 22.49 23.34 -9.24
CA LYS A 95 23.80 23.74 -8.68
C LYS A 95 23.85 23.57 -7.17
N GLN A 96 22.78 23.93 -6.46
CA GLN A 96 22.69 23.75 -5.00
C GLN A 96 22.60 22.27 -4.63
N ILE A 97 21.89 21.46 -5.41
CA ILE A 97 21.81 20.00 -5.24
C ILE A 97 23.20 19.38 -5.40
N PHE A 98 23.91 19.70 -6.48
CA PHE A 98 25.24 19.17 -6.75
C PHE A 98 26.23 19.54 -5.65
N ARG A 99 26.26 20.81 -5.24
CA ARG A 99 27.14 21.28 -4.17
C ARG A 99 26.86 20.57 -2.84
N ARG A 100 25.58 20.32 -2.52
CA ARG A 100 25.23 19.55 -1.32
C ARG A 100 25.69 18.09 -1.41
N LEU A 101 25.50 17.45 -2.56
CA LEU A 101 25.98 16.08 -2.79
C LEU A 101 27.50 15.98 -2.61
N GLU A 102 28.25 16.90 -3.21
CA GLU A 102 29.71 16.93 -3.10
C GLU A 102 30.17 17.09 -1.65
N VAL A 103 29.63 18.07 -0.92
CA VAL A 103 29.96 18.32 0.49
C VAL A 103 29.58 17.13 1.36
N CYS A 104 28.37 16.58 1.21
CA CYS A 104 27.92 15.43 1.98
C CYS A 104 28.78 14.18 1.72
N SER A 105 29.12 13.90 0.45
CA SER A 105 29.98 12.77 0.11
C SER A 105 31.38 12.92 0.70
N SER A 106 31.97 14.11 0.62
CA SER A 106 33.27 14.40 1.23
C SER A 106 33.25 14.23 2.75
N LEU A 107 32.22 14.75 3.42
CA LEU A 107 32.04 14.59 4.87
C LEU A 107 31.82 13.12 5.26
N LEU A 108 31.07 12.36 4.47
CA LEU A 108 30.83 10.94 4.72
C LEU A 108 32.13 10.13 4.61
N SER A 109 32.90 10.31 3.53
CA SER A 109 34.19 9.63 3.34
C SER A 109 35.20 9.99 4.42
N ARG A 110 35.23 11.26 4.85
CA ARG A 110 36.05 11.68 5.99
C ARG A 110 35.62 10.95 7.26
N ASN A 111 34.33 10.86 7.53
CA ASN A 111 33.79 10.22 8.73
C ASN A 111 34.10 8.71 8.80
N GLU A 112 34.15 8.03 7.66
CA GLU A 112 34.56 6.62 7.58
C GLU A 112 36.04 6.41 7.93
N THR A 113 36.89 7.40 7.62
CA THR A 113 38.32 7.33 7.90
C THR A 113 38.64 7.76 9.33
N ASP A 114 38.04 8.85 9.78
CA ASP A 114 38.19 9.41 11.12
C ASP A 114 36.87 10.07 11.56
N SER A 115 36.27 9.50 12.61
CA SER A 115 35.00 9.98 13.15
C SER A 115 35.21 11.35 13.81
N PHE A 116 34.62 12.39 13.24
CA PHE A 116 34.82 13.76 13.70
C PHE A 116 33.63 14.33 14.47
N PHE A 117 32.57 13.55 14.70
CA PHE A 117 31.35 14.03 15.36
C PHE A 117 31.61 14.57 16.78
N ASP A 118 32.53 13.96 17.53
CA ASP A 118 32.86 14.39 18.89
C ASP A 118 33.57 15.75 18.95
N GLN A 119 34.06 16.25 17.81
CA GLN A 119 34.75 17.52 17.68
C GLN A 119 33.84 18.63 17.08
N VAL A 120 32.63 18.28 16.65
CA VAL A 120 31.72 19.23 16.00
C VAL A 120 30.94 20.01 17.05
N VAL A 121 31.09 21.33 17.01
CA VAL A 121 30.23 22.27 17.73
C VAL A 121 29.38 23.01 16.71
N THR A 122 28.06 22.92 16.83
CA THR A 122 27.10 23.64 15.96
C THR A 122 26.42 24.78 16.73
N VAL A 123 26.11 25.85 16.00
CA VAL A 123 25.35 27.00 16.52
C VAL A 123 24.31 27.37 15.47
N ASP A 124 23.08 27.62 15.91
CA ASP A 124 21.97 28.09 15.08
C ASP A 124 21.07 29.02 15.90
N GLU A 125 20.39 29.92 15.23
CA GLU A 125 19.47 30.88 15.85
C GLU A 125 18.03 30.43 15.61
N LYS A 126 17.26 30.30 16.70
CA LYS A 126 15.84 29.95 16.65
C LYS A 126 15.00 31.00 17.32
N TRP A 127 14.02 31.52 16.58
CA TRP A 127 13.00 32.41 17.13
C TRP A 127 12.11 31.67 18.14
N VAL A 128 11.97 32.24 19.33
CA VAL A 128 11.05 31.77 20.39
C VAL A 128 9.95 32.80 20.56
N LEU A 129 8.71 32.40 20.28
CA LEU A 129 7.54 33.26 20.44
C LEU A 129 7.16 33.39 21.93
N TYR A 130 6.59 34.54 22.30
CA TYR A 130 6.19 34.85 23.68
C TYR A 130 5.08 33.91 24.20
N ASP A 131 4.04 33.66 23.41
CA ASP A 131 3.03 32.62 23.69
C ASP A 131 3.43 31.31 23.02
N ASN A 132 4.22 30.50 23.73
CA ASN A 132 4.64 29.20 23.26
C ASN A 132 3.54 28.16 23.52
N ARG A 133 2.45 28.22 22.75
CA ARG A 133 1.40 27.19 22.78
C ARG A 133 2.03 25.84 22.51
N ARG A 134 2.19 25.04 23.57
CA ARG A 134 2.69 23.67 23.47
C ARG A 134 1.86 22.95 22.41
N ARG A 135 2.50 22.57 21.30
CA ARG A 135 1.88 21.65 20.34
C ARG A 135 1.61 20.37 21.11
N SER A 136 0.34 20.14 21.44
CA SER A 136 -0.12 18.87 22.00
C SER A 136 0.26 17.78 21.01
N TRP A 137 0.84 16.68 21.49
CA TRP A 137 1.13 15.51 20.68
C TRP A 137 -0.13 15.09 19.91
N GLN A 138 -0.02 14.98 18.59
CA GLN A 138 -1.04 14.41 17.72
C GLN A 138 -0.55 13.03 17.27
N TRP A 139 -1.42 12.02 17.41
CA TRP A 139 -1.20 10.66 16.92
C TRP A 139 -1.29 10.61 15.39
#